data_AF-A0AAZ3RL30-F1
#
_entry.id   AF-A0AAZ3RL30-F1
#
_cell.length_a   1.000
_cell.length_b   1.000
_cell.length_c   1.000
_cell.angle_alpha   90.00
_cell.angle_beta   90.00
_cell.angle_gamma   90.00
#
_symmetry.space_group_name_H-M   'P 1'
#
loop_
_entity.id
_entity.type
_entity.pdbx_description
1 polymer ?
#
loop_
_entity_poly.entity_id
_entity_poly.type
_entity_poly.pdbx_seq_one_letter_code
_entity_poly.pdbx_strand_id
1 'polypeptide(L)'
;MPQRVFFSHFSVVSSKQNGHIFTGMKILPHNICVTKSLKKASCKGPYDGKWTKTMVGFGPEDDDFMAELIYNYGVGGYRLGNDFLGLTLQSSQAVSNAKWLGGYRFYLVDKEQPLNDPVQKVCLAGSDLQKSIRYSSLLGMKVKERNEEKKTVMMGFTDTPCKLEIHNIVGTVDHGTAFEWIAF
;
A
#
# COMPACT_ATOMS: atom_id res chain seq x y z
N MET A 1 -23.26 1.72 -4.76
CA MET A 1 -22.10 1.05 -5.39
C MET A 1 -21.29 0.43 -4.26
N PRO A 2 -20.91 -0.86 -4.31
CA PRO A 2 -20.05 -1.40 -3.27
C PRO A 2 -18.66 -0.80 -3.48
N GLN A 3 -18.21 0.04 -2.55
CA GLN A 3 -16.83 0.54 -2.51
C GLN A 3 -15.92 -0.68 -2.34
N ARG A 4 -15.24 -1.06 -3.40
CA ARG A 4 -14.48 -2.30 -3.47
C ARG A 4 -13.10 -1.96 -3.99
N VAL A 5 -12.16 -2.55 -3.26
CA VAL A 5 -10.73 -2.64 -3.54
C VAL A 5 -9.90 -1.48 -3.01
N PHE A 6 -9.06 -1.85 -2.03
CA PHE A 6 -8.00 -1.00 -1.54
C PHE A 6 -6.84 -1.00 -2.54
N PHE A 7 -6.48 0.17 -3.02
CA PHE A 7 -5.25 0.38 -3.79
C PHE A 7 -4.31 1.25 -2.99
N SER A 8 -3.04 0.88 -2.86
CA SER A 8 -2.01 1.81 -2.37
C SER A 8 -1.05 2.17 -3.49
N HIS A 9 -0.78 3.45 -3.63
CA HIS A 9 0.03 4.00 -4.71
C HIS A 9 1.44 4.31 -4.21
N PHE A 10 2.42 3.68 -4.85
CA PHE A 10 3.83 3.80 -4.51
C PHE A 10 4.60 4.31 -5.72
N SER A 11 5.26 5.46 -5.56
CA SER A 11 6.22 5.93 -6.56
C SER A 11 7.54 5.19 -6.40
N VAL A 12 8.07 4.71 -7.53
CA VAL A 12 9.23 3.81 -7.60
C VAL A 12 10.25 4.27 -8.63
N VAL A 13 11.53 4.11 -8.30
CA VAL A 13 12.67 4.70 -9.02
C VAL A 13 13.22 3.78 -10.12
N SER A 14 12.83 2.50 -10.16
CA SER A 14 13.36 1.57 -11.16
C SER A 14 12.37 0.48 -11.54
N SER A 15 11.98 0.44 -12.82
CA SER A 15 11.13 -0.63 -13.35
C SER A 15 11.72 -2.03 -13.24
N LYS A 16 13.07 -2.15 -13.15
CA LYS A 16 13.77 -3.42 -12.92
C LYS A 16 13.77 -3.83 -11.46
N GLN A 17 13.90 -2.87 -10.53
CA GLN A 17 13.77 -3.13 -9.11
C GLN A 17 12.31 -3.30 -8.67
N ASN A 18 11.30 -2.89 -9.45
CA ASN A 18 9.88 -3.11 -9.13
C ASN A 18 9.52 -4.59 -8.94
N GLY A 19 10.10 -5.48 -9.76
CA GLY A 19 9.96 -6.92 -9.57
C GLY A 19 10.73 -7.44 -8.35
N HIS A 20 11.69 -6.65 -7.86
CA HIS A 20 12.45 -6.93 -6.67
C HIS A 20 11.85 -6.34 -5.40
N ILE A 21 11.20 -5.17 -5.41
CA ILE A 21 10.61 -4.48 -4.24
C ILE A 21 9.66 -5.39 -3.45
N PHE A 22 9.09 -6.36 -4.14
CA PHE A 22 8.23 -7.36 -3.55
C PHE A 22 8.88 -8.73 -3.34
N THR A 23 10.18 -9.00 -3.55
CA THR A 23 10.80 -10.36 -3.60
C THR A 23 10.65 -11.30 -2.39
N GLY A 24 9.87 -10.99 -1.36
CA GLY A 24 9.12 -12.03 -0.64
C GLY A 24 8.13 -12.79 -1.56
N MET A 25 7.49 -12.03 -2.45
CA MET A 25 6.93 -12.35 -3.76
C MET A 25 8.06 -12.37 -4.81
N LYS A 26 9.06 -13.25 -4.68
CA LYS A 26 9.76 -13.75 -5.88
C LYS A 26 8.64 -14.13 -6.82
N ILE A 27 8.56 -13.53 -8.02
CA ILE A 27 7.56 -13.81 -9.08
C ILE A 27 7.07 -15.24 -8.88
N LEU A 28 5.98 -15.41 -8.11
CA LEU A 28 5.44 -16.72 -7.82
C LEU A 28 4.79 -17.00 -9.14
N PRO A 29 5.27 -17.98 -9.94
CA PRO A 29 4.74 -18.16 -11.27
C PRO A 29 3.25 -18.53 -11.27
N HIS A 30 2.59 -18.64 -10.11
CA HIS A 30 1.24 -19.17 -10.00
C HIS A 30 0.17 -18.20 -9.51
N ASN A 31 0.44 -17.14 -8.72
CA ASN A 31 -0.65 -16.31 -8.15
C ASN A 31 -0.41 -14.78 -8.12
N ILE A 32 0.57 -14.22 -8.83
CA ILE A 32 0.73 -12.75 -8.87
C ILE A 32 0.04 -12.20 -10.11
N CYS A 33 -0.96 -11.33 -9.91
CA CYS A 33 -1.56 -10.57 -10.99
C CYS A 33 -0.71 -9.31 -11.25
N VAL A 34 -0.16 -9.21 -12.46
CA VAL A 34 0.60 -8.03 -12.91
C VAL A 34 -0.05 -7.45 -14.14
N THR A 35 -0.55 -6.22 -14.05
CA THR A 35 -1.02 -5.44 -15.21
C THR A 35 -0.11 -4.24 -15.42
N LYS A 36 0.25 -3.96 -16.67
CA LYS A 36 1.16 -2.84 -17.01
C LYS A 36 0.53 -1.96 -18.08
N SER A 37 0.55 -0.65 -17.85
CA SER A 37 0.10 0.33 -18.85
C SER A 37 1.10 1.48 -19.01
N LEU A 38 1.20 1.99 -20.24
CA LEU A 38 1.96 3.19 -20.61
C LEU A 38 0.98 4.36 -20.73
N LYS A 39 1.27 5.48 -20.09
CA LYS A 39 0.45 6.69 -20.19
C LYS A 39 1.31 7.92 -20.46
N LYS A 40 0.80 8.81 -21.32
CA LYS A 40 1.32 10.17 -21.54
C LYS A 40 0.55 11.11 -20.62
N ALA A 41 1.22 11.77 -19.69
CA ALA A 41 0.57 12.56 -18.66
C ALA A 41 0.18 13.94 -19.19
N SER A 42 -1.10 14.30 -19.01
CA SER A 42 -1.56 15.69 -18.96
C SER A 42 -1.86 16.14 -17.52
N CYS A 43 -1.78 15.24 -16.53
CA CYS A 43 -2.43 15.43 -15.23
C CYS A 43 -1.61 15.01 -13.98
N LYS A 44 -0.35 14.56 -14.12
CA LYS A 44 0.44 14.02 -12.98
C LYS A 44 1.70 14.84 -12.71
N GLY A 45 1.53 15.95 -11.97
CA GLY A 45 2.62 16.63 -11.27
C GLY A 45 3.74 17.24 -12.15
N PRO A 46 4.89 17.60 -11.55
CA PRO A 46 5.98 18.33 -12.21
C PRO A 46 6.87 17.47 -13.11
N TYR A 47 6.48 16.22 -13.40
CA TYR A 47 7.33 15.25 -14.09
C TYR A 47 7.13 15.30 -15.62
N ASP A 48 8.15 14.84 -16.36
CA ASP A 48 8.36 15.01 -17.80
C ASP A 48 7.41 14.18 -18.70
N GLY A 49 6.19 13.94 -18.23
CA GLY A 49 5.06 13.46 -19.01
C GLY A 49 5.02 11.96 -19.28
N LYS A 50 6.13 11.23 -19.14
CA LYS A 50 6.20 9.78 -19.41
C LYS A 50 6.28 8.97 -18.13
N TRP A 51 5.40 7.99 -17.99
CA TRP A 51 5.40 7.07 -16.85
C TRP A 51 4.79 5.71 -17.21
N THR A 52 5.14 4.69 -16.43
CA THR A 52 4.46 3.39 -16.44
C THR A 52 3.72 3.15 -15.14
N LYS A 53 2.52 2.59 -15.24
CA LYS A 53 1.77 2.00 -14.14
C LYS A 53 1.98 0.49 -14.14
N THR A 54 2.30 -0.09 -13.00
CA THR A 54 2.25 -1.55 -12.79
C THR A 54 1.39 -1.85 -11.58
N MET A 55 0.32 -2.64 -11.73
CA MET A 55 -0.44 -3.17 -10.59
C MET A 55 0.18 -4.50 -10.16
N VAL A 56 0.33 -4.72 -8.86
CA VAL A 56 0.84 -5.98 -8.29
C VAL A 56 -0.01 -6.37 -7.09
N GLY A 57 -0.53 -7.60 -7.09
CA GLY A 57 -1.31 -8.18 -6.00
C GLY A 57 -1.25 -9.70 -6.00
N PHE A 58 -1.95 -10.32 -5.04
CA PHE A 58 -1.97 -11.78 -4.83
C PHE A 58 -3.16 -12.50 -5.50
N GLY A 59 -4.05 -11.75 -6.13
CA GLY A 59 -5.24 -12.26 -6.82
C GLY A 59 -5.82 -11.20 -7.76
N PRO A 60 -7.06 -11.36 -8.25
CA PRO A 60 -7.68 -10.45 -9.21
C PRO A 60 -7.86 -9.02 -8.66
N GLU A 61 -7.75 -8.02 -9.55
CA GLU A 61 -7.90 -6.60 -9.20
C GLU A 61 -9.27 -6.27 -8.60
N ASP A 62 -10.32 -7.01 -8.95
CA ASP A 62 -11.70 -6.75 -8.48
C ASP A 62 -11.95 -7.24 -7.04
N ASP A 63 -11.09 -8.13 -6.52
CA ASP A 63 -11.31 -8.84 -5.26
C ASP A 63 -10.19 -8.60 -4.23
N ASP A 64 -8.96 -8.39 -4.69
CA ASP A 64 -7.77 -8.35 -3.84
C ASP A 64 -7.10 -6.97 -3.81
N PHE A 65 -6.38 -6.70 -2.73
CA PHE A 65 -5.54 -5.51 -2.60
C PHE A 65 -4.47 -5.48 -3.69
N MET A 66 -4.31 -4.31 -4.31
CA MET A 66 -3.30 -4.07 -5.32
C MET A 66 -2.37 -2.93 -4.91
N ALA A 67 -1.08 -3.16 -5.02
CA ALA A 67 -0.07 -2.12 -5.02
C ALA A 67 0.06 -1.53 -6.43
N GLU A 68 -0.25 -0.25 -6.58
CA GLU A 68 0.00 0.51 -7.81
C GLU A 68 1.42 1.09 -7.77
N LEU A 69 2.28 0.63 -8.68
CA LEU A 69 3.64 1.11 -8.83
C LEU A 69 3.76 2.09 -9.98
N ILE A 70 4.22 3.31 -9.68
CA ILE A 70 4.44 4.36 -10.67
C ILE A 70 5.93 4.57 -10.90
N TYR A 71 6.38 4.30 -12.12
CA TYR A 71 7.73 4.65 -12.55
C TYR A 71 7.67 5.84 -13.52
N ASN A 72 8.16 6.99 -13.07
CA ASN A 72 8.33 8.19 -13.88
C ASN A 72 9.71 8.17 -14.55
N TYR A 73 9.74 8.37 -15.87
CA TYR A 73 11.00 8.35 -16.61
C TYR A 73 11.84 9.57 -16.25
N GLY A 74 13.14 9.37 -16.06
CA GLY A 74 14.08 10.44 -15.74
C GLY A 74 14.10 10.86 -14.26
N VAL A 75 13.24 10.30 -13.41
CA VAL A 75 13.24 10.58 -11.96
C VAL A 75 14.18 9.62 -11.24
N GLY A 76 15.25 10.14 -10.65
CA GLY A 76 16.31 9.35 -10.01
C GLY A 76 16.09 9.02 -8.52
N GLY A 77 15.03 9.53 -7.90
CA GLY A 77 14.77 9.31 -6.48
C GLY A 77 13.48 9.96 -6.00
N TYR A 78 12.88 9.38 -4.97
CA TYR A 78 11.78 10.00 -4.22
C TYR A 78 12.18 10.10 -2.75
N ARG A 79 11.77 11.19 -2.10
CA ARG A 79 12.00 11.38 -0.67
C ARG A 79 10.90 10.66 0.11
N LEU A 80 11.29 9.75 1.01
CA LEU A 80 10.34 9.13 1.92
C LEU A 80 9.92 10.14 2.99
N GLY A 81 8.61 10.21 3.21
CA GLY A 81 8.02 10.91 4.35
C GLY A 81 7.95 10.04 5.60
N ASN A 82 7.19 10.51 6.59
CA ASN A 82 6.79 9.72 7.76
C ASN A 82 5.31 9.29 7.72
N ASP A 83 4.63 9.56 6.60
CA ASP A 83 3.20 9.32 6.40
C ASP A 83 2.87 7.84 6.17
N PHE A 84 3.64 7.14 5.33
CA PHE A 84 3.48 5.70 5.13
C PHE A 84 4.26 4.91 6.18
N LEU A 85 3.54 4.20 7.04
CA LEU A 85 4.16 3.43 8.13
C LEU A 85 4.41 1.98 7.75
N GLY A 86 3.60 1.40 6.87
CA GLY A 86 3.93 0.13 6.23
C GLY A 86 2.74 -0.66 5.71
N LEU A 87 3.04 -1.69 4.92
CA LEU A 87 2.07 -2.69 4.49
C LEU A 87 2.30 -3.98 5.27
N THR A 88 1.25 -4.54 5.88
CA THR A 88 1.34 -5.82 6.60
C THR A 88 0.74 -6.93 5.75
N LEU A 89 1.48 -8.03 5.58
CA LEU A 89 1.02 -9.22 4.86
C LEU A 89 1.31 -10.49 5.65
N GLN A 90 0.43 -11.49 5.52
CA GLN A 90 0.58 -12.79 6.17
C GLN A 90 1.03 -13.85 5.17
N SER A 91 2.27 -14.32 5.29
CA SER A 91 2.79 -15.43 4.48
C SER A 91 4.17 -15.87 4.97
N SER A 92 4.27 -17.10 5.49
CA SER A 92 5.55 -17.76 5.83
C SER A 92 6.46 -17.89 4.61
N GLN A 93 5.88 -18.05 3.42
CA GLN A 93 6.63 -18.08 2.18
C GLN A 93 7.27 -16.71 1.87
N ALA A 94 6.54 -15.62 2.11
CA ALA A 94 7.08 -14.28 1.94
C ALA A 94 8.21 -13.97 2.94
N VAL A 95 8.08 -14.44 4.19
CA VAL A 95 9.16 -14.37 5.20
C VAL A 95 10.41 -15.09 4.71
N SER A 96 10.26 -16.33 4.25
CA SER A 96 11.39 -17.15 3.76
C SER A 96 12.08 -16.54 2.54
N ASN A 97 11.33 -15.83 1.71
CA ASN A 97 11.83 -15.19 0.49
C ASN A 97 12.31 -13.75 0.72
N ALA A 98 12.06 -13.18 1.91
CA ALA A 98 12.27 -11.77 2.18
C ALA A 98 13.72 -11.37 1.92
N LYS A 99 13.89 -10.36 1.07
CA LYS A 99 15.16 -9.67 0.86
C LYS A 99 14.97 -8.22 1.28
N TRP A 100 16.08 -7.55 1.58
CA TRP A 100 16.02 -6.09 1.77
C TRP A 100 15.80 -5.42 0.42
N LEU A 101 14.77 -4.59 0.33
CA LEU A 101 14.19 -4.17 -0.94
C LEU A 101 13.99 -2.66 -1.09
N GLY A 102 14.54 -1.93 -0.13
CA GLY A 102 14.60 -0.47 -0.16
C GLY A 102 13.29 0.21 0.24
N GLY A 103 13.48 1.33 0.95
CA GLY A 103 12.55 2.44 1.12
C GLY A 103 11.25 2.20 1.89
N TYR A 104 10.35 1.38 1.35
CA TYR A 104 9.02 1.16 1.93
C TYR A 104 9.04 0.04 2.97
N ARG A 105 8.31 0.25 4.07
CA ARG A 105 8.21 -0.73 5.15
C ARG A 105 7.15 -1.79 4.82
N PHE A 106 7.56 -3.05 4.90
CA PHE A 106 6.68 -4.21 4.85
C PHE A 106 6.81 -5.01 6.14
N TYR A 107 5.68 -5.39 6.73
CA TYR A 107 5.61 -6.24 7.91
C TYR A 107 5.10 -7.61 7.51
N LEU A 108 5.91 -8.63 7.73
CA LEU A 108 5.59 -10.01 7.37
C LEU A 108 5.15 -10.77 8.61
N VAL A 109 3.92 -11.30 8.59
CA VAL A 109 3.43 -12.20 9.62
C VAL A 109 3.74 -13.63 9.20
N ASP A 110 4.61 -14.29 9.96
CA ASP A 110 5.06 -15.66 9.70
C ASP A 110 3.97 -16.67 10.10
N LYS A 111 2.97 -16.78 9.23
CA LYS A 111 1.90 -17.78 9.28
C LYS A 111 1.58 -18.24 7.88
N GLU A 112 0.91 -19.38 7.77
CA GLU A 112 0.39 -19.88 6.50
C GLU A 112 -0.45 -18.80 5.79
N GLN A 113 -0.28 -18.73 4.47
CA GLN A 113 -1.02 -17.78 3.65
C GLN A 113 -2.52 -18.12 3.74
N PRO A 114 -3.41 -17.15 4.04
CA PRO A 114 -4.83 -17.43 4.06
C PRO A 114 -5.37 -17.70 2.65
N LEU A 115 -6.59 -18.27 2.58
CA LEU A 115 -7.27 -18.55 1.32
C LEU A 115 -7.73 -17.28 0.58
N ASN A 116 -7.94 -16.19 1.32
CA ASN A 116 -8.22 -14.86 0.78
C ASN A 116 -6.93 -14.03 0.66
N ASP A 117 -7.06 -12.78 0.24
CA ASP A 117 -5.95 -11.84 0.13
C ASP A 117 -5.06 -11.84 1.40
N PRO A 118 -3.75 -12.13 1.27
CA PRO A 118 -2.82 -12.13 2.39
C PRO A 118 -2.49 -10.73 2.91
N VAL A 119 -2.82 -9.65 2.19
CA VAL A 119 -2.62 -8.29 2.65
C VAL A 119 -3.60 -7.97 3.77
N GLN A 120 -3.05 -7.74 4.97
CA GLN A 120 -3.83 -7.56 6.18
C GLN A 120 -4.19 -6.10 6.44
N LYS A 121 -3.23 -5.20 6.26
CA LYS A 121 -3.46 -3.77 6.52
C LYS A 121 -2.43 -2.86 5.88
N VAL A 122 -2.86 -1.64 5.61
CA VAL A 122 -2.00 -0.47 5.35
C VAL A 122 -1.97 0.39 6.60
N CYS A 123 -0.78 0.76 7.07
CA CYS A 123 -0.60 1.63 8.22
C CYS A 123 -0.14 3.02 7.75
N LEU A 124 -0.90 4.06 8.10
CA LEU A 124 -0.57 5.46 7.85
C LEU A 124 -0.40 6.22 9.16
N ALA A 125 0.44 7.24 9.13
CA ALA A 125 0.52 8.21 10.20
C ALA A 125 -0.67 9.17 10.17
N GLY A 126 -1.21 9.47 11.33
CA GLY A 126 -2.19 10.53 11.53
C GLY A 126 -1.76 11.43 12.68
N SER A 127 -2.29 12.65 12.72
CA SER A 127 -2.09 13.60 13.82
C SER A 127 -3.33 13.75 14.72
N ASP A 128 -4.49 13.27 14.27
CA ASP A 128 -5.76 13.36 14.99
C ASP A 128 -6.66 12.17 14.63
N LEU A 129 -6.70 11.17 15.52
CA LEU A 129 -7.47 9.94 15.29
C LEU A 129 -8.97 10.22 15.18
N GLN A 130 -9.52 11.21 15.88
CA GLN A 130 -10.96 11.50 15.82
C GLN A 130 -11.35 12.07 14.47
N LYS A 131 -10.53 12.97 13.92
CA LYS A 131 -10.72 13.47 12.56
C LYS A 131 -10.58 12.36 11.53
N SER A 132 -9.57 11.48 11.67
CA SER A 132 -9.41 10.32 10.78
C SER A 132 -10.62 9.39 10.81
N ILE A 133 -11.13 9.04 12.00
CA ILE A 133 -12.34 8.21 12.15
C ILE A 133 -13.54 8.87 11.50
N ARG A 134 -13.74 10.17 11.73
CA ARG A 134 -14.85 10.93 11.15
C ARG A 134 -14.79 10.90 9.62
N TYR A 135 -13.62 11.18 9.04
CA TYR A 135 -13.45 11.17 7.58
C TYR A 135 -13.65 9.76 6.99
N SER A 136 -13.06 8.73 7.58
CA SER A 136 -13.23 7.35 7.14
C SER A 136 -14.69 6.87 7.24
N SER A 137 -15.45 7.38 8.22
CA SER A 137 -16.88 7.08 8.35
C SER A 137 -17.71 7.70 7.21
N LEU A 138 -17.33 8.87 6.69
CA LEU A 138 -17.94 9.45 5.48
C LEU A 138 -17.69 8.59 4.24
N LEU A 139 -16.57 7.88 4.22
CA LEU A 139 -16.23 6.91 3.18
C LEU A 139 -16.92 5.56 3.38
N GLY A 140 -17.73 5.35 4.42
CA GLY A 140 -18.41 4.08 4.68
C GLY A 140 -17.58 3.05 5.45
N MET A 141 -16.37 3.39 5.89
CA MET A 141 -15.56 2.50 6.73
C MET A 141 -16.11 2.46 8.16
N LYS A 142 -15.92 1.32 8.83
CA LYS A 142 -16.24 1.14 10.25
C LYS A 142 -14.96 0.93 11.05
N VAL A 143 -14.94 1.46 12.28
CA VAL A 143 -13.90 1.14 13.25
C VAL A 143 -14.00 -0.35 13.60
N LYS A 144 -12.87 -1.06 13.46
CA LYS A 144 -12.73 -2.48 13.79
C LYS A 144 -12.02 -2.66 15.13
N GLU A 145 -10.99 -1.87 15.38
CA GLU A 145 -10.16 -1.94 16.59
C GLU A 145 -9.66 -0.55 16.99
N ARG A 146 -9.51 -0.31 18.29
CA ARG A 146 -8.81 0.84 18.85
C ARG A 146 -7.78 0.33 19.84
N ASN A 147 -6.56 0.86 19.76
CA ASN A 147 -5.50 0.56 20.70
C ASN A 147 -4.98 1.87 21.30
N GLU A 148 -5.33 2.12 22.57
CA GLU A 148 -4.99 3.37 23.25
C GLU A 148 -3.49 3.45 23.58
N GLU A 149 -2.88 2.33 23.97
CA GLU A 149 -1.46 2.25 24.31
C GLU A 149 -0.56 2.57 23.10
N LYS A 150 -0.87 1.96 21.95
CA LYS A 150 -0.18 2.20 20.67
C LYS A 150 -0.68 3.45 19.96
N LYS A 151 -1.74 4.08 20.47
CA LYS A 151 -2.41 5.22 19.84
C LYS A 151 -2.79 4.94 18.38
N THR A 152 -3.40 3.78 18.12
CA THR A 152 -3.84 3.40 16.78
C THR A 152 -5.36 3.18 16.70
N VAL A 153 -5.91 3.38 15.51
CA VAL A 153 -7.26 2.95 15.16
C VAL A 153 -7.24 2.17 13.86
N MET A 154 -7.89 1.02 13.84
CA MET A 154 -8.04 0.19 12.65
C MET A 154 -9.46 0.31 12.13
N MET A 155 -9.59 0.56 10.83
CA MET A 155 -10.83 0.80 10.13
C MET A 155 -10.87 -0.04 8.86
N GLY A 156 -12.06 -0.39 8.41
CA GLY A 156 -12.20 -1.12 7.16
C GLY A 156 -13.65 -1.24 6.72
N PHE A 157 -13.83 -1.67 5.48
CA PHE A 157 -15.14 -2.06 4.98
C PHE A 157 -15.55 -3.41 5.57
N THR A 158 -16.81 -3.81 5.35
CA THR A 158 -17.31 -5.11 5.85
C THR A 158 -16.78 -6.28 5.04
N ASP A 159 -16.54 -6.07 3.75
CA ASP A 159 -16.39 -7.16 2.78
C ASP A 159 -14.94 -7.35 2.31
N THR A 160 -14.00 -6.61 2.91
CA THR A 160 -12.60 -6.62 2.48
C THR A 160 -11.66 -7.09 3.61
N PRO A 161 -10.69 -7.97 3.29
CA PRO A 161 -9.74 -8.48 4.26
C PRO A 161 -8.67 -7.45 4.63
N CYS A 162 -8.31 -6.51 3.75
CA CYS A 162 -7.36 -5.45 4.06
C CYS A 162 -8.03 -4.34 4.90
N LYS A 163 -7.31 -3.82 5.90
CA LYS A 163 -7.77 -2.72 6.78
C LYS A 163 -6.85 -1.50 6.66
N LEU A 164 -7.39 -0.33 6.97
CA LEU A 164 -6.63 0.89 7.17
C LEU A 164 -6.34 1.09 8.66
N GLU A 165 -5.07 1.09 9.05
CA GLU A 165 -4.63 1.47 10.39
C GLU A 165 -4.09 2.89 10.36
N ILE A 166 -4.61 3.75 11.24
CA ILE A 166 -4.05 5.09 11.47
C ILE A 166 -3.34 5.06 12.82
N HIS A 167 -2.05 5.38 12.81
CA HIS A 167 -1.22 5.52 14.01
C HIS A 167 -0.99 6.99 14.30
N ASN A 168 -1.39 7.44 15.49
CA ASN A 168 -1.15 8.79 15.92
C ASN A 168 0.34 9.01 16.18
N ILE A 169 0.97 9.86 15.39
CA ILE A 169 2.38 10.22 15.57
C ILE A 169 2.53 11.53 16.34
N VAL A 170 3.68 11.70 16.99
CA VAL A 170 4.05 12.99 17.58
C VAL A 170 4.61 13.89 16.47
N GLY A 171 4.05 15.10 16.35
CA GLY A 171 4.49 16.09 15.38
C GLY A 171 3.65 16.09 14.10
N THR A 172 4.21 16.69 13.05
CA THR A 172 3.53 16.84 11.75
C THR A 172 3.76 15.63 10.87
N VAL A 173 2.72 15.26 10.10
CA VAL A 173 2.85 14.29 9.02
C VAL A 173 3.56 14.96 7.85
N ASP A 174 4.72 14.41 7.49
CA ASP A 174 5.51 14.76 6.31
C ASP A 174 5.26 13.70 5.24
N HIS A 175 4.69 14.13 4.12
CA HIS A 175 4.32 13.24 3.02
C HIS A 175 5.49 12.81 2.13
N GLY A 176 6.62 13.52 2.18
CA GLY A 176 7.68 13.26 1.21
C GLY A 176 7.19 13.45 -0.23
N THR A 177 7.73 12.63 -1.13
CA THR A 177 7.32 12.57 -2.54
C THR A 177 7.16 11.13 -3.04
N ALA A 178 7.24 10.15 -2.13
CA ALA A 178 7.35 8.72 -2.47
C ALA A 178 5.99 8.02 -2.38
N PHE A 179 5.30 8.15 -1.26
CA PHE A 179 3.93 7.66 -1.11
C PHE A 179 2.95 8.72 -1.60
N GLU A 180 1.95 8.33 -2.39
CA GLU A 180 1.03 9.30 -2.99
C GLU A 180 -0.36 9.23 -2.37
N TRP A 181 -1.08 8.12 -2.52
CA TRP A 181 -2.45 7.98 -2.01
C TRP A 181 -2.93 6.54 -1.88
N ILE A 182 -4.04 6.38 -1.16
CA ILE A 182 -4.86 5.17 -1.12
C ILE A 182 -6.17 5.44 -1.86
N ALA A 183 -6.64 4.48 -2.66
CA ALA A 183 -7.96 4.52 -3.29
C ALA A 183 -8.88 3.42 -2.76
N PHE A 184 -10.19 3.66 -2.85
CA PHE A 184 -11.30 2.82 -2.37
C PHE A 184 -12.48 2.86 -3.34
#